data_AF-S6BJ61-F1
#
_entry.id   AF-S6BJ61-F1
#
_cell.length_a   1.000
_cell.length_b   1.000
_cell.length_c   1.000
_cell.angle_alpha   90.00
_cell.angle_beta   90.00
_cell.angle_gamma   90.00
#
_symmetry.space_group_name_H-M   'P 1'
#
loop_
_entity.id
_entity.type
_entity.pdbx_description
1 polymer ?
#
loop_
_entity_poly.entity_id
_entity_poly.type
_entity_poly.pdbx_seq_one_letter_code
_entity_poly.pdbx_strand_id
1 'polypeptide(L)'
;MTMPHRYMFLAVFTLLALINVASGATEACLPAGQRKSGMNINFYQYSLKDSSTYSNAAYMAYQYADKVKLGSVSGQTDISINYNLPCVTTSGTYQCPQEDAYGNWGCRGKGRCSNSQAVSYWSTDLFGFYTTPTNITLEMTGYFLPPQTGSYTFSFATVDDSAILSVGGSIAFECCAQEQPPITSTNFTINGI
;
A
#
# COMPACT_ATOMS: atom_id res chain seq x y z
N MET A 1 18.77 -17.37 -59.92
CA MET A 1 19.15 -16.68 -58.67
C MET A 1 17.89 -16.17 -58.00
N THR A 2 17.34 -16.91 -57.03
CA THR A 2 16.07 -16.59 -56.36
C THR A 2 16.20 -16.84 -54.87
N MET A 3 16.77 -15.89 -54.14
CA MET A 3 16.62 -15.78 -52.68
C MET A 3 16.79 -14.32 -52.24
N PRO A 4 15.69 -13.57 -52.11
CA PRO A 4 15.64 -12.48 -51.13
C PRO A 4 14.45 -12.58 -50.16
N HIS A 5 13.46 -13.45 -50.40
CA HIS A 5 12.23 -13.46 -49.59
C HIS A 5 12.36 -14.16 -48.22
N ARG A 6 13.16 -15.23 -48.10
CA ARG A 6 13.27 -15.98 -46.84
C ARG A 6 13.94 -15.20 -45.69
N TYR A 7 14.90 -14.33 -45.99
CA TYR A 7 15.57 -13.51 -44.97
C TYR A 7 14.72 -12.34 -44.49
N MET A 8 13.87 -11.79 -45.36
CA MET A 8 12.98 -10.68 -45.04
C MET A 8 11.85 -11.12 -44.09
N PHE A 9 11.28 -12.31 -44.29
CA PHE A 9 10.26 -12.86 -43.39
C PHE A 9 10.81 -13.18 -41.98
N LEU A 10 12.03 -13.72 -41.87
CA LEU A 10 12.65 -14.01 -40.56
C LEU A 10 12.95 -12.74 -39.76
N ALA A 11 13.40 -11.67 -40.43
CA ALA A 11 13.66 -10.38 -39.80
C ALA A 11 12.37 -9.70 -39.29
N VAL A 12 11.26 -9.86 -40.03
CA VAL A 12 9.95 -9.32 -39.62
C VAL A 12 9.39 -10.08 -38.40
N PHE A 13 9.49 -11.41 -38.37
CA PHE A 13 9.00 -12.20 -37.22
C PHE A 13 9.81 -11.97 -35.93
N THR A 14 11.13 -11.78 -36.03
CA THR A 14 11.98 -11.47 -34.87
C THR A 14 11.71 -10.07 -34.33
N LEU A 15 11.47 -9.09 -35.20
CA LEU A 15 11.07 -7.74 -34.80
C LEU A 15 9.69 -7.70 -34.13
N LEU A 16 8.69 -8.41 -34.66
CA LEU A 16 7.37 -8.51 -34.03
C LEU A 16 7.39 -9.21 -32.66
N ALA A 17 8.21 -10.25 -32.50
CA ALA A 17 8.36 -10.93 -31.22
C ALA A 17 8.99 -10.01 -30.15
N LEU A 18 9.99 -9.19 -30.52
CA LEU A 18 10.61 -8.21 -29.62
C LEU A 18 9.64 -7.08 -29.22
N ILE A 19 8.80 -6.60 -30.15
CA ILE A 19 7.80 -5.55 -29.87
C ILE A 19 6.74 -6.06 -28.88
N ASN A 20 6.27 -7.29 -29.04
CA ASN A 20 5.27 -7.88 -28.12
C ASN A 20 5.82 -8.11 -26.71
N VAL A 21 7.10 -8.49 -26.57
CA VAL A 21 7.74 -8.64 -25.26
C VAL A 21 7.90 -7.28 -24.56
N ALA A 22 8.20 -6.21 -25.29
CA ALA A 22 8.33 -4.87 -24.73
C ALA A 22 6.99 -4.30 -24.21
N SER A 23 5.86 -4.65 -24.84
CA SER A 23 4.53 -4.13 -24.46
C SER A 23 3.90 -4.84 -23.24
N GLY A 24 4.44 -5.97 -22.79
CA GLY A 24 3.96 -6.71 -21.62
C GLY A 24 4.85 -6.59 -20.37
N ALA A 25 6.00 -5.94 -20.49
CA ALA A 25 6.89 -5.70 -19.37
C ALA A 25 6.35 -4.56 -18.49
N THR A 26 6.44 -4.73 -17.17
CA THR A 26 6.10 -3.66 -16.22
C THR A 26 7.05 -2.48 -16.43
N GLU A 27 6.48 -1.28 -16.59
CA GLU A 27 7.28 -0.05 -16.71
C GLU A 27 8.10 0.17 -15.43
N ALA A 28 9.37 0.56 -15.59
CA ALA A 28 10.31 0.77 -14.50
C ALA A 28 11.06 2.10 -14.68
N CYS A 29 11.75 2.54 -13.63
CA CYS A 29 12.37 3.87 -13.58
C CYS A 29 13.87 3.79 -13.25
N LEU A 30 14.63 4.77 -13.76
CA LEU A 30 16.03 5.02 -13.38
C LEU A 30 16.21 6.47 -12.89
N PRO A 31 15.72 6.84 -11.69
CA PRO A 31 15.88 8.19 -11.17
C PRO A 31 17.36 8.54 -11.00
N ALA A 32 17.79 9.68 -11.54
CA ALA A 32 19.19 10.14 -11.46
C ALA A 32 19.51 10.95 -10.18
N GLY A 33 18.50 11.24 -9.36
CA GLY A 33 18.65 12.00 -8.12
C GLY A 33 19.27 11.20 -6.97
N GLN A 34 19.52 11.88 -5.85
CA GLN A 34 20.04 11.24 -4.64
C GLN A 34 19.04 10.21 -4.10
N ARG A 35 19.45 8.94 -4.02
CA ARG A 35 18.62 7.87 -3.46
C ARG A 35 18.46 8.04 -1.95
N LYS A 36 17.22 7.94 -1.47
CA LYS A 36 16.88 7.85 -0.04
C LYS A 36 16.44 6.41 0.28
N SER A 37 16.80 5.93 1.46
CA SER A 37 16.32 4.62 1.94
C SER A 37 14.88 4.72 2.42
N GLY A 38 14.09 3.66 2.22
CA GLY A 38 12.70 3.57 2.70
C GLY A 38 11.66 4.33 1.86
N MET A 39 10.40 4.14 2.23
CA MET A 39 9.23 4.74 1.60
C MET A 39 8.82 6.04 2.29
N ASN A 40 8.11 6.90 1.57
CA ASN A 40 7.35 8.00 2.14
C ASN A 40 5.95 7.49 2.48
N ILE A 41 5.39 7.94 3.61
CA ILE A 41 4.04 7.61 4.04
C ILE A 41 3.27 8.90 4.27
N ASN A 42 2.24 9.14 3.46
CA ASN A 42 1.29 10.23 3.63
C ASN A 42 0.05 9.73 4.37
N PHE A 43 -0.49 10.55 5.27
CA PHE A 43 -1.67 10.22 6.06
C PHE A 43 -2.84 11.14 5.68
N TYR A 44 -4.02 10.56 5.51
CA TYR A 44 -5.23 11.24 5.09
C TYR A 44 -6.38 10.93 6.03
N GLN A 45 -7.28 11.90 6.19
CA GLN A 45 -8.47 11.74 7.01
C GLN A 45 -9.36 10.60 6.48
N TYR A 46 -9.76 9.70 7.38
CA TYR A 46 -10.82 8.72 7.16
C TYR A 46 -11.86 8.80 8.28
N SER A 47 -13.13 8.67 7.92
CA SER A 47 -14.24 8.77 8.88
C SER A 47 -14.37 7.49 9.69
N LEU A 48 -14.38 7.59 11.02
CA LEU A 48 -14.62 6.46 11.90
C LEU A 48 -15.96 5.78 11.56
N LYS A 49 -15.94 4.43 11.44
CA LYS A 49 -17.09 3.57 11.09
C LYS A 49 -17.65 3.76 9.67
N ASP A 50 -16.98 4.50 8.79
CA ASP A 50 -17.33 4.43 7.38
C ASP A 50 -16.90 3.06 6.82
N SER A 51 -17.88 2.19 6.60
CA SER A 51 -17.69 0.83 6.09
C SER A 51 -17.99 0.73 4.58
N SER A 52 -17.90 1.83 3.85
CA SER A 52 -18.33 1.90 2.44
C SER A 52 -17.29 2.55 1.53
N THR A 53 -16.65 3.63 1.99
CA THR A 53 -15.69 4.39 1.18
C THR A 53 -14.46 3.55 0.82
N TYR A 54 -13.90 2.80 1.77
CA TYR A 54 -12.72 1.97 1.54
C TYR A 54 -12.95 0.80 0.57
N SER A 55 -14.21 0.44 0.28
CA SER A 55 -14.58 -0.62 -0.66
C SER A 55 -14.60 -0.15 -2.12
N ASN A 56 -14.31 1.14 -2.37
CA ASN A 56 -14.33 1.71 -3.71
C ASN A 56 -12.91 1.74 -4.33
N ALA A 57 -12.74 1.15 -5.51
CA ALA A 57 -11.46 1.10 -6.21
C ALA A 57 -10.90 2.50 -6.54
N ALA A 58 -11.74 3.47 -6.93
CA ALA A 58 -11.30 4.84 -7.17
C ALA A 58 -10.84 5.52 -5.87
N TYR A 59 -11.53 5.25 -4.76
CA TYR A 59 -11.09 5.74 -3.45
C TYR A 59 -9.71 5.21 -3.08
N MET A 60 -9.52 3.89 -3.17
CA MET A 60 -8.26 3.25 -2.80
C MET A 60 -7.11 3.56 -3.77
N ALA A 61 -7.42 3.92 -5.03
CA ALA A 61 -6.43 4.33 -6.01
C ALA A 61 -6.00 5.80 -5.86
N TYR A 62 -6.95 6.73 -5.72
CA TYR A 62 -6.63 8.16 -5.79
C TYR A 62 -7.53 9.10 -4.97
N GLN A 63 -8.81 8.79 -4.76
CA GLN A 63 -9.72 9.75 -4.09
C GLN A 63 -9.46 9.88 -2.58
N TYR A 64 -8.61 9.03 -1.98
CA TYR A 64 -8.11 9.29 -0.64
C TYR A 64 -7.38 10.64 -0.54
N ALA A 65 -6.72 11.09 -1.61
CA ALA A 65 -5.99 12.36 -1.64
C ALA A 65 -6.89 13.59 -1.77
N ASP A 66 -8.18 13.39 -2.09
CA ASP A 66 -9.19 14.46 -2.02
C ASP A 66 -9.57 14.79 -0.56
N LYS A 67 -9.17 13.94 0.40
CA LYS A 67 -9.37 14.16 1.84
C LYS A 67 -8.24 15.01 2.42
N VAL A 68 -8.46 15.52 3.62
CA VAL A 68 -7.45 16.32 4.34
C VAL A 68 -6.20 15.48 4.59
N LYS A 69 -5.06 15.90 4.05
CA LYS A 69 -3.75 15.35 4.40
C LYS A 69 -3.39 15.77 5.83
N LEU A 70 -3.25 14.80 6.72
CA LEU A 70 -2.95 14.99 8.15
C LEU A 70 -1.46 15.25 8.38
N GLY A 71 -0.60 14.65 7.54
CA GLY A 71 0.85 14.76 7.65
C GLY A 71 1.57 13.68 6.86
N SER A 72 2.88 13.54 7.10
CA SER A 72 3.71 12.53 6.45
C SER A 72 4.96 12.20 7.26
N VAL A 73 5.45 10.97 7.09
CA VAL A 73 6.79 10.55 7.52
C VAL A 73 7.55 9.97 6.34
N SER A 74 8.88 9.99 6.40
CA SER A 74 9.74 9.47 5.33
C SER A 74 10.74 8.46 5.87
N GLY A 75 11.36 7.70 4.97
CA GLY A 75 12.44 6.78 5.30
C GLY A 75 12.00 5.47 5.94
N GLN A 76 10.73 5.08 5.78
CA GLN A 76 10.19 3.88 6.44
C GLN A 76 10.60 2.61 5.68
N THR A 77 11.29 1.70 6.36
CA THR A 77 11.71 0.41 5.80
C THR A 77 10.88 -0.77 6.30
N ASP A 78 10.36 -0.66 7.52
CA ASP A 78 9.40 -1.60 8.08
C ASP A 78 7.99 -1.09 7.77
N ILE A 79 7.31 -1.73 6.83
CA ILE A 79 6.06 -1.22 6.22
C ILE A 79 4.80 -1.99 6.62
N SER A 80 4.94 -3.07 7.40
CA SER A 80 3.78 -3.83 7.89
C SER A 80 3.02 -3.04 8.96
N ILE A 81 1.69 -3.13 8.93
CA ILE A 81 0.81 -2.51 9.91
C ILE A 81 0.29 -3.59 10.85
N ASN A 82 0.43 -3.35 12.15
CA ASN A 82 -0.16 -4.17 13.21
C ASN A 82 -0.56 -3.25 14.36
N TYR A 83 -1.75 -2.67 14.25
CA TYR A 83 -2.31 -1.80 15.27
C TYR A 83 -3.34 -2.57 16.10
N ASN A 84 -3.22 -2.46 17.43
CA ASN A 84 -4.10 -3.11 18.39
C ASN A 84 -4.86 -2.06 19.19
N LEU A 85 -6.10 -2.34 19.56
CA LEU A 85 -6.87 -1.40 20.39
C LEU A 85 -6.38 -1.44 21.84
N PRO A 86 -6.33 -0.29 22.53
CA PRO A 86 -6.00 -0.27 23.94
C PRO A 86 -7.15 -0.85 24.76
N CYS A 87 -6.88 -1.79 25.65
CA CYS A 87 -7.76 -2.27 26.71
C CYS A 87 -7.46 -1.54 28.02
N VAL A 88 -8.41 -0.73 28.48
CA VAL A 88 -8.32 -0.01 29.76
C VAL A 88 -8.86 -0.90 30.87
N THR A 89 -8.01 -1.20 31.85
CA THR A 89 -8.31 -2.05 33.02
C THR A 89 -8.04 -1.28 34.31
N THR A 90 -8.41 -1.84 35.46
CA THR A 90 -8.04 -1.28 36.77
C THR A 90 -6.53 -1.27 37.02
N SER A 91 -5.78 -2.16 36.37
CA SER A 91 -4.31 -2.24 36.46
C SER A 91 -3.55 -1.34 35.48
N GLY A 92 -4.25 -0.71 34.53
CA GLY A 92 -3.65 0.14 33.50
C GLY A 92 -4.22 -0.10 32.10
N THR A 93 -3.61 0.56 31.12
CA THR A 93 -3.98 0.46 29.70
C THR A 93 -2.95 -0.39 28.96
N TYR A 94 -3.41 -1.40 28.24
CA TYR A 94 -2.55 -2.34 27.50
C TYR A 94 -3.06 -2.50 26.08
N GLN A 95 -2.17 -2.67 25.10
CA GLN A 95 -2.59 -3.05 23.76
C GLN A 95 -3.16 -4.47 23.76
N CYS A 96 -4.30 -4.67 23.11
CA CYS A 96 -4.96 -5.96 23.03
C CYS A 96 -4.91 -6.52 21.60
N PRO A 97 -4.14 -7.59 21.36
CA PRO A 97 -4.22 -8.36 20.13
C PRO A 97 -5.66 -8.77 19.82
N GLN A 98 -6.07 -8.66 18.56
CA GLN A 98 -7.45 -8.95 18.14
C GLN A 98 -7.84 -10.40 18.46
N GLU A 99 -6.90 -11.34 18.34
CA GLU A 99 -7.08 -12.76 18.69
C GLU A 99 -7.31 -13.01 20.20
N ASP A 100 -6.87 -12.07 21.04
CA ASP A 100 -7.04 -12.11 22.49
C ASP A 100 -8.31 -11.37 22.96
N ALA A 101 -8.98 -10.63 22.07
CA ALA A 101 -10.23 -9.96 22.39
C ALA A 101 -11.39 -10.96 22.58
N TYR A 102 -12.24 -10.74 23.59
CA TYR A 102 -13.35 -11.65 23.89
C TYR A 102 -14.57 -10.98 24.54
N GLY A 103 -15.76 -11.56 24.34
CA GLY A 103 -17.00 -11.12 24.99
C GLY A 103 -17.42 -9.68 24.61
N ASN A 104 -18.01 -8.95 25.57
CA ASN A 104 -18.45 -7.56 25.40
C ASN A 104 -17.78 -6.60 26.42
N TRP A 105 -16.50 -6.26 26.34
CA TRP A 105 -15.37 -6.89 25.68
C TRP A 105 -14.22 -6.95 26.71
N GLY A 106 -13.20 -7.75 26.45
CA GLY A 106 -12.07 -7.98 27.34
C GLY A 106 -10.84 -8.42 26.55
N CYS A 107 -9.68 -8.43 27.19
CA CYS A 107 -8.44 -8.92 26.60
C CYS A 107 -7.89 -10.09 27.41
N ARG A 108 -7.62 -11.23 26.75
CA ARG A 108 -7.13 -12.43 27.41
C ARG A 108 -5.83 -12.11 28.17
N GLY A 109 -5.76 -12.53 29.43
CA GLY A 109 -4.63 -12.21 30.32
C GLY A 109 -4.62 -10.80 30.91
N LYS A 110 -5.52 -9.88 30.51
CA LYS A 110 -5.68 -8.54 31.13
C LYS A 110 -7.01 -8.36 31.85
N GLY A 111 -8.05 -9.09 31.43
CA GLY A 111 -9.39 -9.02 32.02
C GLY A 111 -10.35 -8.15 31.19
N ARG A 112 -11.39 -7.62 31.85
CA ARG A 112 -12.44 -6.81 31.21
C ARG A 112 -11.93 -5.40 30.90
N CYS A 113 -12.21 -4.93 29.69
CA CYS A 113 -11.87 -3.58 29.25
C CYS A 113 -13.04 -2.65 29.52
N SER A 114 -12.79 -1.46 30.09
CA SER A 114 -13.83 -0.48 30.42
C SER A 114 -14.11 0.53 29.31
N ASN A 115 -13.22 0.63 28.32
CA ASN A 115 -13.36 1.56 27.20
C ASN A 115 -14.21 0.96 26.07
N SER A 116 -14.40 1.67 24.96
CA SER A 116 -15.23 1.22 23.84
C SER A 116 -14.36 0.80 22.66
N GLN A 117 -14.73 -0.26 21.93
CA GLN A 117 -14.08 -0.59 20.65
C GLN A 117 -14.53 0.32 19.50
N ALA A 118 -15.53 1.18 19.75
CA ALA A 118 -16.27 1.88 18.71
C ALA A 118 -16.00 3.40 18.71
N VAL A 119 -14.83 3.82 19.17
CA VAL A 119 -14.36 5.22 19.24
C VAL A 119 -12.95 5.34 18.66
N SER A 120 -12.55 6.55 18.29
CA SER A 120 -11.19 6.81 17.80
C SER A 120 -10.18 6.79 18.94
N TYR A 121 -9.00 6.22 18.69
CA TYR A 121 -7.87 6.21 19.61
C TYR A 121 -6.66 6.87 18.94
N TRP A 122 -6.02 7.79 19.67
CA TRP A 122 -4.79 8.42 19.24
C TRP A 122 -3.59 7.56 19.62
N SER A 123 -2.64 7.38 18.70
CA SER A 123 -1.40 6.64 18.93
C SER A 123 -0.32 7.07 17.93
N THR A 124 0.92 6.69 18.21
CA THR A 124 2.08 6.80 17.29
C THR A 124 2.45 5.46 16.64
N ASP A 125 1.66 4.41 16.84
CA ASP A 125 1.99 3.04 16.40
C ASP A 125 2.16 2.94 14.87
N LEU A 126 1.49 3.82 14.10
CA LEU A 126 1.69 3.91 12.65
C LEU A 126 2.90 4.78 12.34
N PHE A 127 4.07 4.14 12.21
CA PHE A 127 5.30 4.74 11.71
C PHE A 127 5.81 5.95 12.53
N GLY A 128 5.45 6.00 13.83
CA GLY A 128 5.80 7.10 14.72
C GLY A 128 4.96 8.38 14.53
N PHE A 129 4.00 8.39 13.61
CA PHE A 129 3.16 9.55 13.35
C PHE A 129 1.97 9.59 14.32
N TYR A 130 1.84 10.68 15.09
CA TYR A 130 0.75 10.83 16.04
C TYR A 130 -0.57 11.12 15.33
N THR A 131 -1.46 10.13 15.29
CA THR A 131 -2.72 10.17 14.54
C THR A 131 -3.77 9.26 15.18
N THR A 132 -4.89 9.00 14.49
CA THR A 132 -5.92 8.02 14.89
C THR A 132 -5.86 6.74 14.03
N PRO A 133 -5.05 5.72 14.38
CA PRO A 133 -4.96 4.48 13.60
C PRO A 133 -6.28 3.75 13.40
N THR A 134 -7.26 3.99 14.28
CA THR A 134 -8.61 3.44 14.21
C THR A 134 -9.42 3.86 12.98
N ASN A 135 -9.05 4.96 12.33
CA ASN A 135 -9.79 5.52 11.21
C ASN A 135 -8.88 6.45 10.42
N ILE A 136 -8.08 5.86 9.53
CA ILE A 136 -7.12 6.60 8.73
C ILE A 136 -6.93 5.92 7.38
N THR A 137 -6.57 6.71 6.38
CA THR A 137 -6.03 6.20 5.12
C THR A 137 -4.59 6.65 5.00
N LEU A 138 -3.72 5.76 4.55
CA LEU A 138 -2.33 6.09 4.31
C LEU A 138 -1.89 5.63 2.93
N GLU A 139 -0.97 6.39 2.34
CA GLU A 139 -0.36 6.12 1.05
C GLU A 139 1.13 5.90 1.28
N MET A 140 1.64 4.73 0.89
CA MET A 140 3.07 4.43 0.92
C MET A 140 3.63 4.49 -0.51
N THR A 141 4.60 5.37 -0.76
CA THR A 141 5.25 5.50 -2.07
C THR A 141 6.76 5.31 -1.96
N GLY A 142 7.33 4.65 -2.97
CA GLY A 142 8.75 4.39 -3.09
C GLY A 142 9.07 3.51 -4.30
N TYR A 143 10.35 3.29 -4.55
CA TYR A 143 10.82 2.43 -5.63
C TYR A 143 11.34 1.11 -5.06
N PHE A 144 10.74 -0.01 -5.47
CA PHE A 144 11.29 -1.33 -5.19
C PHE A 144 12.49 -1.59 -6.11
N LEU A 145 13.64 -1.97 -5.55
CA LEU A 145 14.85 -2.31 -6.30
C LEU A 145 15.05 -3.82 -6.29
N PRO A 146 14.68 -4.55 -7.36
CA PRO A 146 14.87 -5.99 -7.43
C PRO A 146 16.38 -6.31 -7.46
N PRO A 147 16.94 -7.07 -6.51
CA PRO A 147 18.35 -7.45 -6.54
C PRO A 147 18.65 -8.50 -7.61
N GLN A 148 17.62 -9.18 -8.14
CA GLN A 148 17.73 -10.24 -9.13
C GLN A 148 16.63 -10.09 -10.18
N THR A 149 16.93 -10.41 -11.43
CA THR A 149 15.92 -10.55 -12.47
C THR A 149 15.10 -11.82 -12.23
N GLY A 150 13.77 -11.72 -12.24
CA GLY A 150 12.89 -12.86 -12.03
C GLY A 150 11.47 -12.44 -11.68
N SER A 151 10.63 -13.44 -11.37
CA SER A 151 9.29 -13.21 -10.87
C SER A 151 9.33 -12.90 -9.36
N TYR A 152 8.61 -11.87 -8.96
CA TYR A 152 8.41 -11.51 -7.55
C TYR A 152 6.93 -11.67 -7.21
N THR A 153 6.64 -12.37 -6.11
CA THR A 153 5.29 -12.52 -5.58
C THR A 153 5.17 -11.70 -4.31
N PHE A 154 4.41 -10.61 -4.39
CA PHE A 154 4.01 -9.83 -3.23
C PHE A 154 2.75 -10.45 -2.60
N SER A 155 2.59 -10.29 -1.29
CA SER A 155 1.41 -10.81 -0.59
C SER A 155 1.07 -9.96 0.63
N PHE A 156 -0.23 -9.81 0.90
CA PHE A 156 -0.73 -9.47 2.23
C PHE A 156 -1.09 -10.77 2.95
N ALA A 157 -0.59 -10.96 4.17
CA ALA A 157 -0.97 -12.12 4.98
C ALA A 157 -2.44 -12.05 5.41
N THR A 158 -2.90 -10.84 5.73
CA THR A 158 -4.29 -10.48 6.00
C THR A 158 -4.46 -8.99 5.68
N VAL A 159 -5.70 -8.55 5.52
CA VAL A 159 -6.09 -7.14 5.36
C VAL A 159 -7.26 -6.86 6.29
N ASP A 160 -7.13 -5.82 7.09
CA ASP A 160 -8.16 -5.28 7.98
C ASP A 160 -7.93 -3.76 8.05
N ASP A 161 -8.74 -2.89 7.44
CA ASP A 161 -10.01 -3.16 6.73
C ASP A 161 -9.86 -3.35 5.21
N SER A 162 -9.01 -2.57 4.52
CA SER A 162 -8.85 -2.58 3.05
C SER A 162 -7.47 -2.10 2.62
N ALA A 163 -6.94 -2.69 1.54
CA ALA A 163 -5.62 -2.35 1.01
C ALA A 163 -5.47 -2.66 -0.48
N ILE A 164 -4.63 -1.88 -1.16
CA ILE A 164 -4.13 -2.20 -2.50
C ILE A 164 -2.61 -2.16 -2.51
N LEU A 165 -2.02 -2.85 -3.48
CA LEU A 165 -0.60 -2.71 -3.82
C LEU A 165 -0.49 -2.56 -5.34
N SER A 166 0.23 -1.54 -5.79
CA SER A 166 0.50 -1.28 -7.20
C SER A 166 2.00 -1.25 -7.46
N VAL A 167 2.46 -1.94 -8.51
CA VAL A 167 3.86 -1.95 -8.95
C VAL A 167 3.95 -1.54 -10.41
N GLY A 168 4.82 -0.58 -10.71
CA GLY A 168 5.15 -0.15 -12.07
C GLY A 168 4.91 1.33 -12.32
N GLY A 169 5.68 1.89 -13.26
CA GLY A 169 5.44 3.21 -13.84
C GLY A 169 4.05 3.29 -14.47
N SER A 170 3.38 4.43 -14.33
CA SER A 170 1.99 4.67 -14.75
C SER A 170 0.93 3.70 -14.19
N ILE A 171 1.30 2.85 -13.21
CA ILE A 171 0.39 1.99 -12.45
C ILE A 171 0.36 2.41 -11.00
N ALA A 172 1.52 2.49 -10.35
CA ALA A 172 1.64 3.01 -8.98
C ALA A 172 1.66 4.54 -8.99
N PHE A 173 2.61 5.11 -9.74
CA PHE A 173 2.79 6.53 -9.98
C PHE A 173 3.77 6.73 -11.15
N GLU A 174 3.88 7.95 -11.66
CA GLU A 174 4.77 8.27 -12.77
C GLU A 174 6.26 8.20 -12.39
N CYS A 175 7.13 7.77 -13.31
CA CYS A 175 8.57 7.73 -13.06
C CYS A 175 9.13 9.11 -12.72
N CYS A 176 10.04 9.17 -11.73
CA CYS A 176 10.61 10.39 -11.18
C CYS A 176 9.60 11.40 -10.57
N ALA A 177 8.36 10.98 -10.33
CA ALA A 177 7.27 11.82 -9.84
C ALA A 177 6.61 11.26 -8.56
N GLN A 178 7.41 10.64 -7.68
CA GLN A 178 6.95 10.01 -6.42
C GLN A 178 6.13 10.94 -5.51
N GLU A 179 6.39 12.25 -5.55
CA GLU A 179 5.76 13.25 -4.67
C GLU A 179 4.52 13.94 -5.31
N GLN A 180 4.15 13.54 -6.53
CA GLN A 180 2.97 14.09 -7.22
C GLN A 180 1.66 13.51 -6.66
N PRO A 181 0.51 14.17 -6.90
CA PRO A 181 -0.79 13.57 -6.59
C PRO A 181 -0.95 12.18 -7.22
N PRO A 182 -1.76 11.29 -6.60
CA PRO A 182 -1.95 9.94 -7.11
C PRO A 182 -2.53 9.96 -8.52
N ILE A 183 -2.04 9.03 -9.34
CA ILE A 183 -2.61 8.77 -10.66
C ILE A 183 -3.91 7.96 -10.53
N THR A 184 -4.72 7.91 -11.59
CA THR A 184 -6.06 7.31 -11.54
C THR A 184 -6.12 5.83 -11.91
N SER A 185 -4.96 5.16 -12.01
CA SER A 185 -4.91 3.73 -12.36
C SER A 185 -5.53 2.86 -11.27
N THR A 186 -6.41 1.94 -11.67
CA THR A 186 -6.99 0.91 -10.80
C THR A 186 -6.49 -0.50 -11.16
N ASN A 187 -5.41 -0.58 -11.93
CA ASN A 187 -4.77 -1.84 -12.31
C ASN A 187 -3.87 -2.37 -11.18
N PHE A 188 -4.49 -2.75 -10.06
CA PHE A 188 -3.78 -3.16 -8.85
C PHE A 188 -2.99 -4.46 -9.06
N THR A 189 -1.77 -4.52 -8.50
CA THR A 189 -1.00 -5.77 -8.41
C THR A 189 -1.59 -6.71 -7.36
N ILE A 190 -2.04 -6.16 -6.24
CA ILE A 190 -2.87 -6.87 -5.24
C ILE A 190 -4.08 -6.00 -4.94
N ASN A 191 -5.28 -6.60 -5.01
CA ASN A 191 -6.53 -5.97 -4.65
C ASN A 191 -7.08 -6.66 -3.38
N GLY A 192 -6.99 -5.98 -2.24
CA GLY A 192 -7.54 -6.40 -0.95
C GLY A 192 -8.66 -5.47 -0.46
N ILE A 193 -9.43 -4.91 -1.41
CA ILE A 193 -10.63 -4.10 -1.17
C ILE A 193 -11.82 -4.97 -0.80
#